data_AF-A0A3D2VKV9-F1
#
_entry.id   AF-A0A3D2VKV9-F1
#
_cell.length_a   1.000
_cell.length_b   1.000
_cell.length_c   1.000
_cell.angle_alpha   90.00
_cell.angle_beta   90.00
_cell.angle_gamma   90.00
#
_symmetry.space_group_name_H-M   'P 1'
#
loop_
_entity.id
_entity.type
_entity.pdbx_description
1 polymer ?
#
loop_
_entity_poly.entity_id
_entity_poly.type
_entity_poly.pdbx_seq_one_letter_code
_entity_poly.pdbx_strand_id
1 'polypeptide(L)' 'MPVTDAPLPFADLQAANQIYVDQFGLDGLHATAAKGLAIVTCMDSRIEPLGLFGLAPGDAKILRNAG' A
#
# COMPACT_ATOMS: atom_id res chain seq x y z
N MET A 1 -7.94 1.90 -35.13
CA MET A 1 -6.65 2.57 -34.88
C MET A 1 -5.72 1.54 -34.26
N PRO A 2 -4.50 1.33 -34.78
CA PRO A 2 -3.63 0.28 -34.24
C PRO A 2 -3.03 0.79 -32.92
N VAL A 3 -3.23 0.03 -31.83
CA VAL A 3 -2.42 0.19 -30.62
C VAL A 3 -1.10 -0.52 -30.90
N THR A 4 -0.04 0.28 -31.04
CA THR A 4 1.35 -0.16 -31.30
C THR A 4 1.88 -1.00 -30.12
N ASP A 5 2.85 -1.89 -30.40
CA ASP A 5 3.59 -2.82 -29.52
C ASP A 5 4.32 -2.20 -28.30
N ALA A 6 3.74 -1.19 -27.63
CA ALA A 6 4.28 -0.68 -26.38
C ALA A 6 4.07 -1.72 -25.25
N PRO A 7 5.07 -1.99 -24.41
CA PRO A 7 4.89 -2.85 -23.25
C PRO A 7 3.73 -2.34 -22.41
N LEU A 8 2.88 -3.27 -21.95
CA LEU A 8 1.72 -2.94 -21.13
C LEU A 8 2.18 -2.08 -19.93
N PRO A 9 1.63 -0.86 -19.76
CA PRO A 9 1.96 -0.04 -18.61
C PRO A 9 1.77 -0.82 -17.30
N PHE A 10 2.74 -0.74 -16.39
CA PHE A 10 2.70 -1.37 -15.06
C PHE A 10 2.68 -2.91 -15.04
N ALA A 11 3.20 -3.57 -16.08
CA ALA A 11 3.33 -5.04 -16.09
C ALA A 11 4.15 -5.58 -14.89
N ASP A 12 5.16 -4.83 -14.46
CA ASP A 12 5.95 -5.11 -13.26
C ASP A 12 5.12 -5.07 -11.96
N LEU A 13 4.23 -4.07 -11.82
CA LEU A 13 3.34 -3.97 -10.67
C LEU A 13 2.33 -5.12 -10.63
N GLN A 14 1.81 -5.54 -11.79
CA GLN A 14 0.92 -6.71 -11.86
C GLN A 14 1.64 -7.99 -11.44
N ALA A 15 2.87 -8.19 -11.92
CA ALA A 15 3.68 -9.34 -11.52
C ALA A 15 3.99 -9.33 -10.01
N ALA A 16 4.34 -8.18 -9.44
CA ALA A 16 4.55 -8.02 -8.00
C ALA A 16 3.28 -8.27 -7.18
N ASN A 17 2.13 -7.79 -7.67
CA ASN A 17 0.84 -8.04 -7.02
C ASN A 17 0.45 -9.52 -7.02
N GLN A 18 0.77 -10.26 -8.09
CA GLN A 18 0.53 -11.71 -8.12
C GLN A 18 1.28 -12.42 -7.00
N ILE A 19 2.56 -12.08 -6.80
CA ILE A 19 3.37 -12.63 -5.69
C ILE A 19 2.76 -12.27 -4.34
N TYR A 20 2.29 -11.02 -4.18
CA TYR A 20 1.61 -10.58 -2.95
C TYR A 20 0.33 -11.38 -2.66
N VAL A 21 -0.49 -11.62 -3.69
CA VAL A 21 -1.73 -12.41 -3.56
C VAL A 21 -1.42 -13.85 -3.14
N ASP A 22 -0.40 -14.47 -3.73
CA ASP A 22 -0.01 -15.85 -3.40
C ASP A 22 0.44 -16.01 -1.94
N GLN A 23 0.90 -14.92 -1.31
CA GLN A 23 1.39 -14.88 0.08
C GLN A 23 0.46 -14.10 1.02
N PHE A 24 -0.73 -13.71 0.55
CA PHE A 24 -1.62 -12.84 1.30
C PHE A 24 -2.10 -13.54 2.59
N GLY A 25 -1.87 -12.88 3.73
CA GLY A 25 -2.23 -13.39 5.06
C GLY A 25 -2.77 -12.30 5.99
N LEU A 26 -3.46 -11.31 5.43
CA LEU A 26 -4.06 -10.20 6.17
C LEU A 26 -5.60 -10.28 6.20
N ASP A 27 -6.14 -11.48 6.04
CA ASP A 27 -7.57 -11.73 6.21
C ASP A 27 -8.01 -11.50 7.66
N GLY A 28 -9.29 -11.18 7.86
CA GLY A 28 -9.84 -10.94 9.19
C GLY A 28 -9.48 -9.61 9.85
N LEU A 29 -8.64 -8.76 9.24
CA LEU A 29 -8.40 -7.41 9.75
C LEU A 29 -9.68 -6.57 9.72
N HIS A 30 -10.00 -5.94 10.87
CA HIS A 30 -11.17 -5.08 10.98
C HIS A 30 -10.93 -3.72 10.31
N ALA A 31 -12.02 -3.08 9.86
CA ALA A 31 -11.97 -1.74 9.30
C ALA A 31 -11.62 -0.65 10.34
N THR A 32 -11.53 -0.96 11.63
CA THR A 32 -11.09 -0.05 12.70
C THR A 32 -9.58 -0.15 12.92
N ALA A 33 -8.91 0.96 13.22
CA ALA A 33 -7.49 0.92 13.61
C ALA A 33 -7.34 0.22 14.97
N ALA A 34 -6.59 -0.88 15.02
CA ALA A 34 -6.45 -1.70 16.22
C ALA A 34 -5.86 -0.93 17.42
N LYS A 35 -5.01 0.07 17.15
CA LYS A 35 -4.41 0.92 18.19
C LYS A 35 -5.16 2.24 18.42
N GLY A 36 -6.31 2.46 17.77
CA GLY A 36 -7.03 3.73 17.84
C GLY A 36 -6.23 4.93 17.32
N LEU A 37 -5.24 4.68 16.45
CA LEU A 37 -4.28 5.67 15.96
C LEU A 37 -4.60 6.09 14.51
N ALA A 38 -4.45 7.38 14.22
CA ALA A 38 -4.42 7.92 12.87
C ALA A 38 -3.10 8.67 12.63
N ILE A 39 -2.48 8.43 11.48
CA ILE A 39 -1.26 9.07 11.01
C ILE A 39 -1.60 9.95 9.82
N VAL A 40 -1.30 11.24 9.93
CA VAL A 40 -1.36 12.20 8.81
C VAL A 40 0.09 12.54 8.44
N THR A 41 0.48 12.27 7.19
CA THR A 41 1.87 12.47 6.75
C THR A 41 1.95 12.83 5.27
N CYS A 42 3.13 13.20 4.79
CA CYS A 42 3.36 13.58 3.40
C CYS A 42 3.32 12.37 2.45
N MET A 43 3.00 12.62 1.17
CA MET A 43 3.08 11.67 0.07
C MET A 43 4.51 11.37 -0.41
N ASP A 44 5.52 11.97 0.22
CA ASP A 44 6.94 11.74 -0.08
C ASP A 44 7.25 10.23 -0.15
N SER A 45 7.82 9.77 -1.26
CA SER A 45 8.05 8.34 -1.53
C SER A 45 9.07 7.71 -0.59
N ARG A 46 9.81 8.51 0.19
CA ARG A 46 10.78 8.03 1.19
C ARG A 46 10.13 7.70 2.53
N ILE A 47 8.87 8.07 2.74
CA ILE A 47 8.14 7.82 3.99
C ILE A 47 7.39 6.49 3.87
N GLU A 48 7.78 5.52 4.70
CA GLU A 48 7.03 4.28 4.95
C GLU A 48 6.24 4.43 6.27
N PRO A 49 4.93 4.78 6.24
CA PRO A 49 4.23 5.27 7.43
C PRO A 49 4.05 4.23 8.54
N LEU A 50 3.88 2.95 8.21
CA LEU A 50 3.77 1.89 9.22
C LEU A 50 5.14 1.54 9.81
N GLY A 51 6.14 1.32 8.94
CA GLY A 51 7.49 0.90 9.33
C GLY A 51 8.19 1.92 10.23
N LEU A 52 8.03 3.21 9.97
CA LEU A 52 8.60 4.30 10.79
C LEU A 52 8.24 4.19 12.28
N PHE A 53 7.05 3.68 12.59
CA PHE A 53 6.52 3.57 13.96
C PHE A 53 6.47 2.14 14.48
N GLY A 54 7.07 1.17 13.77
CA GLY A 54 7.02 -0.24 14.13
C GLY A 54 5.60 -0.83 14.13
N LEU A 55 4.72 -0.33 13.26
CA LEU A 55 3.33 -0.76 13.16
C LEU A 55 3.14 -1.82 12.06
N ALA A 56 2.11 -2.63 12.20
CA ALA A 56 1.68 -3.62 11.21
C ALA A 56 0.40 -3.16 10.46
N PRO A 57 0.06 -3.80 9.33
CA PRO A 57 -1.24 -3.59 8.68
C PRO A 57 -2.40 -3.75 9.67
N GLY A 58 -3.33 -2.80 9.67
CA GLY A 58 -4.48 -2.77 10.58
C GLY A 58 -4.28 -1.99 11.89
N ASP A 59 -3.04 -1.69 12.29
CA ASP A 59 -2.77 -0.97 13.55
C ASP A 59 -3.28 0.47 13.55
N ALA A 60 -3.15 1.18 12.41
CA ALA A 60 -3.44 2.60 12.30
C ALA A 60 -4.17 2.96 11.00
N LYS A 61 -4.86 4.11 11.01
CA LYS A 61 -5.31 4.80 9.79
C LYS A 61 -4.18 5.66 9.24
N ILE A 62 -4.02 5.68 7.91
CA ILE A 62 -2.99 6.46 7.24
C ILE A 62 -3.66 7.39 6.24
N LEU A 63 -3.42 8.69 6.37
CA LEU A 63 -3.84 9.71 5.43
C LEU A 63 -2.59 10.41 4.89
N ARG A 64 -2.48 10.49 3.57
CA ARG A 64 -1.32 11.10 2.90
C ARG A 64 -1.75 12.20 1.94
N ASN A 65 -1.09 13.35 2.02
CA ASN A 65 -1.28 14.50 1.14
C ASN A 65 0.08 15.08 0.70
N ALA A 66 0.07 16.09 -0.16
CA ALA A 66 1.26 16.90 -0.39
C ALA A 66 1.33 17.97 0.71
N GLY A 67 2.23 17.79 1.68
CA GLY A 67 2.62 18.77 2.70
C GLY A 67 1.49 19.54 3.36
#